data_AF-K9YUT6-F1
#
_entry.id   AF-K9YUT6-F1
#
_cell.length_a   1.000
_cell.length_b   1.000
_cell.length_c   1.000
_cell.angle_alpha   90.00
_cell.angle_beta   90.00
_cell.angle_gamma   90.00
#
_symmetry.space_group_name_H-M   'P 1'
#
loop_
_entity.id
_entity.type
_entity.pdbx_description
1 polymer ?
#
loop_
_entity_poly.entity_id
_entity_poly.type
_entity_poly.pdbx_seq_one_letter_code
_entity_poly.pdbx_strand_id
1 'polypeptide(L)'
;MGKSTQAHLERTIQKDQPLSVRQQELKKMNYYMGAKLLEVGVNPQSPEILYRWSIKTEGEQQFCTLSAFWGESKAKLLSGEYPLTGEELINCAKPNVNQGLSNVAQLCGYGSDVKGFQSSLKETMEEMGIVSESLGSLIER
;
A
#
# COMPACT_ATOMS: atom_id res chain seq x y z
N MET A 1 -7.75 27.21 -2.51
CA MET A 1 -8.00 25.77 -2.31
C MET A 1 -6.69 25.04 -2.57
N GLY A 2 -6.11 24.39 -1.56
CA GLY A 2 -4.86 23.64 -1.76
C GLY A 2 -5.07 22.54 -2.79
N LYS A 3 -4.17 22.41 -3.77
CA LYS A 3 -4.21 21.28 -4.69
C LYS A 3 -3.98 20.01 -3.85
N SER A 4 -4.89 19.04 -3.91
CA SER A 4 -4.66 17.74 -3.28
C SER A 4 -3.31 17.19 -3.76
N THR A 5 -2.48 16.71 -2.83
CA THR A 5 -1.18 16.10 -3.14
C THR A 5 -1.23 14.57 -3.07
N GLN A 6 -2.43 14.01 -3.08
CA GLN A 6 -2.70 12.58 -3.13
C GLN A 6 -3.95 12.26 -3.97
N ALA A 7 -3.99 11.04 -4.51
CA ALA A 7 -5.13 10.48 -5.21
C ALA A 7 -5.35 9.01 -4.80
N HIS A 8 -6.61 8.61 -4.67
CA HIS A 8 -7.00 7.24 -4.35
C HIS A 8 -7.93 6.68 -5.41
N LEU A 9 -7.79 5.40 -5.71
CA LEU A 9 -8.66 4.63 -6.57
C LEU A 9 -8.97 3.31 -5.88
N GLU A 10 -10.25 3.02 -5.68
CA GLU A 10 -10.73 1.81 -5.01
C GLU A 10 -11.53 0.93 -5.97
N ARG A 11 -11.34 -0.39 -5.83
CA ARG A 11 -12.15 -1.42 -6.47
C ARG A 11 -12.43 -2.55 -5.50
N THR A 12 -13.67 -3.02 -5.51
CA THR A 12 -14.07 -4.23 -4.82
C THR A 12 -14.00 -5.41 -5.81
N ILE A 13 -13.27 -6.46 -5.43
CA ILE A 13 -13.17 -7.72 -6.18
C ILE A 13 -13.61 -8.88 -5.28
N GLN A 14 -14.05 -9.98 -5.88
CA GLN A 14 -14.33 -11.20 -5.12
C GLN A 14 -13.04 -12.03 -4.99
N LYS A 15 -12.78 -12.57 -3.80
CA LYS A 15 -11.57 -13.33 -3.46
C LYS A 15 -11.48 -14.65 -4.23
N ASP A 16 -12.62 -15.27 -4.50
CA ASP A 16 -12.77 -16.53 -5.22
C ASP A 16 -12.59 -16.39 -6.75
N GLN A 17 -12.55 -15.16 -7.27
CA GLN A 17 -12.30 -14.94 -8.69
C GLN A 17 -10.95 -15.53 -9.11
N PRO A 18 -10.88 -16.06 -10.35
CA PRO A 18 -9.62 -16.55 -10.91
C PRO A 18 -8.52 -15.50 -10.78
N LEU A 19 -7.32 -15.95 -10.42
CA LEU A 19 -6.15 -15.07 -10.19
C LEU A 19 -5.92 -14.11 -11.37
N SER A 20 -6.07 -14.60 -12.60
CA SER A 20 -5.90 -13.81 -13.83
C SER A 20 -6.89 -12.65 -13.93
N VAL A 21 -8.15 -12.85 -13.53
CA VAL A 21 -9.18 -11.81 -13.51
C VAL A 21 -8.83 -10.76 -12.48
N ARG A 22 -8.47 -11.18 -11.26
CA ARG A 22 -8.05 -10.26 -10.20
C ARG A 22 -6.83 -9.43 -10.61
N GLN A 23 -5.82 -10.07 -11.21
CA GLN A 23 -4.63 -9.39 -11.73
C GLN A 23 -4.96 -8.39 -12.85
N GLN A 24 -5.90 -8.73 -13.74
CA GLN A 24 -6.33 -7.83 -14.81
C GLN A 24 -7.03 -6.59 -14.25
N GLU A 25 -7.88 -6.74 -13.23
CA GLU A 25 -8.53 -5.60 -12.56
C GLU A 25 -7.50 -4.68 -11.88
N LEU A 26 -6.54 -5.24 -11.14
CA LEU A 26 -5.46 -4.45 -10.54
C LEU A 26 -4.60 -3.75 -11.61
N LYS A 27 -4.38 -4.37 -12.77
CA LYS A 27 -3.69 -3.74 -13.90
C LYS A 27 -4.48 -2.55 -14.46
N LYS A 28 -5.80 -2.68 -14.62
CA LYS A 28 -6.68 -1.58 -15.07
C LYS A 28 -6.62 -0.41 -14.09
N MET A 29 -6.58 -0.68 -12.78
CA MET A 29 -6.44 0.37 -11.77
C MET A 29 -5.18 1.22 -11.95
N ASN A 30 -4.05 0.62 -12.34
CA ASN A 30 -2.83 1.39 -12.64
C ASN A 30 -3.06 2.36 -13.82
N TYR A 31 -3.74 1.91 -14.87
CA TYR A 31 -4.08 2.76 -16.02
C TYR A 31 -5.01 3.91 -15.61
N TYR A 32 -6.06 3.63 -14.85
CA TYR A 32 -7.01 4.66 -14.40
C TYR A 32 -6.38 5.64 -13.41
N MET A 33 -5.47 5.18 -12.54
CA MET A 33 -4.70 6.08 -11.69
C MET A 33 -3.84 7.04 -12.53
N GLY A 34 -3.21 6.53 -13.60
CA GLY A 34 -2.47 7.36 -14.54
C GLY A 34 -3.30 8.48 -15.15
N ALA A 35 -4.51 8.15 -15.64
CA ALA A 35 -5.45 9.14 -16.16
C ALA A 35 -5.84 10.19 -15.10
N LYS A 36 -6.18 9.74 -13.88
CA LYS A 36 -6.54 10.61 -12.75
C LYS A 36 -5.42 11.58 -12.37
N LEU A 37 -4.16 11.14 -12.43
CA LEU A 37 -3.01 12.00 -12.16
C LEU A 37 -2.83 13.06 -13.25
N LEU A 38 -3.03 12.69 -14.53
CA LEU A 38 -2.97 13.63 -15.65
C LEU A 38 -4.05 14.72 -15.54
N GLU A 39 -5.26 14.40 -15.08
CA GLU A 39 -6.35 15.37 -14.86
C GLU A 39 -5.96 16.49 -13.89
N VAL A 40 -5.09 16.20 -12.92
CA VAL A 40 -4.59 17.17 -11.94
C VAL A 40 -3.20 17.72 -12.28
N GLY A 41 -2.71 17.45 -13.51
CA GLY A 41 -1.43 17.96 -14.01
C GLY A 41 -0.20 17.27 -13.43
N VAL A 42 -0.34 16.04 -12.94
CA VAL A 42 0.75 15.24 -12.37
C VAL A 42 1.15 14.16 -13.37
N ASN A 43 2.45 14.11 -13.72
CA ASN A 43 2.98 13.07 -14.61
C ASN A 43 3.03 11.72 -13.87
N PRO A 44 2.22 10.71 -14.24
CA PRO A 44 2.16 9.42 -13.53
C PRO A 44 3.46 8.61 -13.58
N GLN A 45 4.37 8.92 -14.50
CA GLN A 45 5.69 8.29 -14.62
C GLN A 45 6.78 9.04 -13.83
N SER A 46 6.42 10.12 -13.13
CA SER A 46 7.38 10.88 -12.34
C SER A 46 7.94 10.00 -11.20
N PRO A 47 9.27 9.98 -10.99
CA PRO A 47 9.87 9.31 -9.84
C PRO A 47 9.49 9.96 -8.51
N GLU A 48 8.88 11.15 -8.56
CA GLU A 48 8.41 11.85 -7.37
C GLU A 48 7.12 11.28 -6.78
N ILE A 49 6.46 10.33 -7.46
CA ILE A 49 5.21 9.73 -6.99
C ILE A 49 5.49 8.43 -6.24
N LEU A 50 4.93 8.31 -5.04
CA LEU A 50 4.86 7.04 -4.33
C LEU A 50 3.50 6.39 -4.55
N TYR A 51 3.53 5.14 -4.98
CA TYR A 51 2.33 4.32 -5.11
C TYR A 51 2.23 3.33 -3.96
N ARG A 52 1.06 3.25 -3.34
CA ARG A 52 0.75 2.33 -2.25
C ARG A 52 -0.48 1.52 -2.58
N TRP A 53 -0.35 0.19 -2.51
CA TRP A 53 -1.50 -0.70 -2.46
C TRP A 53 -1.94 -0.93 -1.02
N SER A 54 -3.25 -0.95 -0.79
CA SER A 54 -3.87 -1.51 0.42
C SER A 54 -4.95 -2.48 -0.01
N ILE A 55 -4.98 -3.68 0.55
CA ILE A 55 -6.01 -4.68 0.27
C ILE A 55 -6.64 -5.14 1.58
N LYS A 56 -7.86 -4.68 1.83
CA LYS A 56 -8.69 -5.15 2.95
C LYS A 56 -9.55 -6.32 2.49
N THR A 57 -9.71 -7.35 3.30
CA THR A 57 -10.57 -8.50 2.98
C THR A 57 -11.68 -8.62 4.01
N GLU A 58 -12.94 -8.59 3.55
CA GLU A 58 -14.12 -8.79 4.39
C GLU A 58 -14.99 -9.89 3.77
N GLY A 59 -15.05 -11.05 4.43
CA GLY A 59 -15.70 -12.24 3.87
C GLY A 59 -15.08 -12.65 2.53
N GLU A 60 -15.92 -12.72 1.49
CA GLU A 60 -15.49 -13.04 0.12
C GLU A 60 -15.04 -11.80 -0.68
N GLN A 61 -15.16 -10.59 -0.14
CA GLN A 61 -14.80 -9.37 -0.84
C GLN A 61 -13.40 -8.89 -0.47
N GLN A 62 -12.68 -8.35 -1.46
CA GLN A 62 -11.45 -7.61 -1.25
C GLN A 62 -11.63 -6.18 -1.74
N PHE A 63 -11.37 -5.21 -0.86
CA PHE A 63 -11.31 -3.79 -1.16
C PHE A 63 -9.87 -3.42 -1.47
N CYS A 64 -9.58 -3.30 -2.77
CA CYS A 64 -8.27 -2.96 -3.28
C CYS A 64 -8.18 -1.47 -3.53
N THR A 65 -7.28 -0.79 -2.83
CA THR A 65 -7.06 0.65 -2.93
C THR A 65 -5.66 0.94 -3.44
N LEU A 66 -5.57 1.56 -4.62
CA LEU A 66 -4.35 2.13 -5.16
C LEU A 66 -4.30 3.62 -4.77
N SER A 67 -3.28 4.01 -4.03
CA SER A 67 -3.02 5.40 -3.66
C SER A 67 -1.76 5.91 -4.34
N ALA A 68 -1.79 7.17 -4.78
CA ALA A 68 -0.63 7.90 -5.29
C ALA A 68 -0.39 9.13 -4.40
N PHE A 69 0.85 9.34 -3.98
CA PHE A 69 1.27 10.45 -3.11
C PHE A 69 2.39 11.24 -3.79
N TRP A 70 2.26 12.57 -3.82
CA TRP A 70 3.29 13.50 -4.26
C TRP A 70 3.35 14.68 -3.29
N GLY A 71 4.29 15.61 -3.50
CA GLY A 71 4.40 16.85 -2.71
C GLY A 71 4.29 16.64 -1.20
N GLU A 72 3.40 17.40 -0.55
CA GLU A 72 3.19 17.36 0.90
C GLU A 72 2.70 15.99 1.42
N SER A 73 1.80 15.32 0.71
CA SER A 73 1.30 14.00 1.16
C SER A 73 2.40 12.94 1.10
N LYS A 74 3.30 13.01 0.11
CA LYS A 74 4.51 12.17 0.08
C LYS A 74 5.43 12.48 1.25
N ALA A 75 5.70 13.77 1.51
CA ALA A 75 6.55 14.18 2.63
C ALA A 75 5.99 13.69 3.98
N LYS A 76 4.67 13.78 4.18
CA LYS A 76 3.97 13.27 5.36
C LYS A 76 4.06 11.75 5.48
N LEU A 77 3.94 11.02 4.37
CA LEU A 77 4.09 9.56 4.38
C LEU A 77 5.51 9.14 4.78
N LEU A 78 6.50 9.88 4.29
CA LEU A 78 7.92 9.61 4.54
C LEU A 78 8.43 10.13 5.89
N SER A 79 7.66 10.94 6.62
CA SER A 79 8.11 11.55 7.88
C SER A 79 8.24 10.54 9.03
N GLY A 80 7.51 9.42 8.96
CA GLY A 80 7.45 8.45 10.06
C GLY A 80 6.45 8.82 11.17
N GLU A 81 5.75 9.95 11.04
CA GLU A 81 4.84 10.45 12.08
C GLU A 81 3.49 9.70 12.15
N TYR A 82 3.14 8.97 11.09
CA TYR A 82 1.84 8.32 10.94
C TYR A 82 2.00 6.84 10.55
N PRO A 83 2.64 6.01 11.39
CA PRO A 83 2.78 4.59 11.13
C PRO A 83 1.40 3.91 11.16
N LEU A 84 1.16 3.03 10.18
CA LEU A 84 0.00 2.15 10.18
C LEU A 84 0.18 1.07 11.24
N THR A 85 -0.91 0.69 11.90
CA THR A 85 -0.92 -0.35 12.93
C THR A 85 -2.07 -1.34 12.69
N GLY A 86 -2.02 -2.49 13.37
CA GLY A 86 -3.08 -3.49 13.30
C GLY A 86 -3.40 -3.97 11.88
N GLU A 87 -4.68 -4.18 11.58
CA GLU A 87 -5.12 -4.68 10.27
C GLU A 87 -4.63 -3.80 9.09
N GLU A 88 -4.57 -2.48 9.27
CA GLU A 88 -4.12 -1.57 8.21
C GLU A 88 -2.66 -1.78 7.84
N LEU A 89 -1.81 -2.11 8.82
CA LEU A 89 -0.41 -2.47 8.60
C LEU A 89 -0.29 -3.72 7.72
N ILE A 90 -1.09 -4.75 7.99
CA ILE A 90 -1.12 -5.98 7.20
C ILE A 90 -1.64 -5.72 5.79
N ASN A 91 -2.76 -4.98 5.70
CA ASN A 91 -3.43 -4.65 4.45
C ASN A 91 -2.51 -3.83 3.52
N CYS A 92 -1.60 -3.04 4.09
CA CYS A 92 -0.56 -2.32 3.36
C CYS A 92 0.69 -3.17 3.08
N ALA A 93 1.28 -3.84 4.07
CA ALA A 93 2.56 -4.52 3.91
C ALA A 93 2.49 -5.67 2.88
N LYS A 94 1.43 -6.47 2.94
CA LYS A 94 1.27 -7.68 2.12
C LYS A 94 1.29 -7.42 0.61
N PRO A 95 0.46 -6.53 0.03
CA PRO A 95 0.50 -6.27 -1.41
C PRO A 95 1.78 -5.56 -1.88
N ASN A 96 2.54 -4.93 -0.97
CA ASN A 96 3.74 -4.17 -1.32
C ASN A 96 5.06 -4.93 -1.08
N VAL A 97 5.02 -6.19 -0.60
CA VAL A 97 6.21 -6.99 -0.23
C VAL A 97 7.32 -6.98 -1.29
N ASN A 98 6.97 -7.02 -2.57
CA ASN A 98 7.93 -7.06 -3.69
C ASN A 98 8.68 -5.74 -3.91
N GLN A 99 8.30 -4.66 -3.21
CA GLN A 99 9.00 -3.37 -3.27
C GLN A 99 10.24 -3.33 -2.36
N GLY A 100 10.46 -4.35 -1.52
CA GLY A 100 11.60 -4.45 -0.61
C GLY A 100 11.38 -3.76 0.73
N LEU A 101 12.05 -4.27 1.77
CA LEU A 101 11.81 -3.92 3.17
C LEU A 101 11.73 -2.42 3.47
N SER A 102 12.73 -1.64 3.05
CA SER A 102 12.77 -0.20 3.33
C SER A 102 11.62 0.56 2.66
N ASN A 103 11.26 0.19 1.43
CA ASN A 103 10.13 0.83 0.73
C ASN A 103 8.80 0.44 1.38
N VAL A 104 8.64 -0.82 1.80
CA VAL A 104 7.41 -1.24 2.50
C VAL A 104 7.26 -0.50 3.82
N ALA A 105 8.33 -0.34 4.61
CA ALA A 105 8.29 0.45 5.84
C ALA A 105 7.85 1.89 5.59
N GLN A 106 8.40 2.55 4.56
CA GLN A 106 7.98 3.89 4.14
C GLN A 106 6.50 3.95 3.74
N LEU A 107 6.03 3.01 2.91
CA LEU A 107 4.63 2.96 2.48
C LEU A 107 3.66 2.71 3.64
N CYS A 108 4.11 1.98 4.66
CA CYS A 108 3.38 1.76 5.90
C CYS A 108 3.49 2.93 6.89
N GLY A 109 4.14 4.05 6.50
CA GLY A 109 4.19 5.27 7.31
C GLY A 109 5.28 5.31 8.38
N TYR A 110 6.26 4.40 8.34
CA TYR A 110 7.38 4.35 9.29
C TYR A 110 8.58 5.21 8.89
N GLY A 111 8.54 5.86 7.72
CA GLY A 111 9.67 6.64 7.21
C GLY A 111 10.95 5.79 7.14
N SER A 112 12.01 6.20 7.84
CA SER A 112 13.26 5.45 7.94
C SER A 112 13.31 4.39 9.06
N ASP A 113 12.27 4.29 9.90
CA ASP A 113 12.23 3.36 11.04
C ASP A 113 11.86 1.92 10.63
N VAL A 114 12.79 1.27 9.93
CA VAL A 114 12.63 -0.13 9.49
C VAL A 114 12.49 -1.08 10.68
N LYS A 115 13.20 -0.82 11.78
CA LYS A 115 13.15 -1.70 12.96
C LYS A 115 11.79 -1.61 13.66
N GLY A 116 11.26 -0.40 13.84
CA GLY A 116 9.91 -0.20 14.35
C GLY A 116 8.85 -0.84 13.47
N PHE A 117 9.01 -0.74 12.14
CA PHE A 117 8.14 -1.43 11.18
C PHE A 117 8.16 -2.96 11.38
N GLN A 118 9.35 -3.57 11.43
CA GLN A 118 9.49 -5.02 11.60
C GLN A 118 8.90 -5.51 12.92
N SER A 119 9.18 -4.80 14.02
CA SER A 119 8.62 -5.12 15.34
C SER A 119 7.10 -5.06 15.33
N SER A 120 6.53 -3.98 14.81
CA SER A 120 5.07 -3.79 14.76
C SER A 120 4.40 -4.82 13.83
N LEU A 121 5.04 -5.14 12.70
CA LEU A 121 4.54 -6.14 11.76
C LEU A 121 4.52 -7.52 12.40
N LYS A 122 5.59 -7.88 13.10
CA LYS A 122 5.70 -9.16 13.81
C LYS A 122 4.62 -9.27 14.90
N GLU A 123 4.50 -8.26 15.74
CA GLU A 123 3.50 -8.20 16.82
C GLU A 123 2.08 -8.33 16.25
N THR A 124 1.75 -7.54 15.22
CA THR A 124 0.44 -7.61 14.56
C THR A 124 0.16 -8.99 13.96
N MET A 125 1.15 -9.63 13.34
CA MET A 125 0.99 -10.99 12.81
C MET A 125 0.72 -12.01 13.91
N GLU A 126 1.43 -11.92 15.04
CA GLU A 126 1.25 -12.80 16.19
C GLU A 126 -0.12 -12.59 16.85
N GLU A 127 -0.52 -11.34 17.11
CA GLU A 127 -1.82 -10.99 17.70
C GLU A 127 -3.00 -11.46 16.85
N MET A 128 -2.88 -11.37 15.53
CA MET A 128 -3.93 -11.75 14.59
C MET A 128 -3.86 -13.23 14.16
N GLY A 129 -2.87 -14.00 14.64
CA GLY A 129 -2.67 -15.40 14.24
C GLY A 129 -2.37 -15.59 12.75
N ILE A 130 -1.71 -14.61 12.12
CA ILE A 130 -1.39 -14.62 10.69
C ILE A 130 -0.09 -15.37 10.45
N VAL A 131 -0.18 -16.50 9.74
CA VAL A 131 0.98 -17.22 9.21
C VAL A 131 1.12 -16.90 7.72
N SER A 132 2.18 -16.17 7.34
CA SER A 132 2.39 -15.72 5.96
C SER A 132 3.89 -15.63 5.64
N GLU A 133 4.39 -16.57 4.83
CA GLU A 133 5.80 -16.59 4.37
C GLU A 133 6.21 -15.28 3.69
N SER A 134 5.29 -14.73 2.88
CA SER A 134 5.49 -13.45 2.21
C SER A 134 5.77 -12.32 3.21
N LEU A 135 5.01 -12.23 4.29
CA LEU A 135 5.24 -11.19 5.30
C LEU A 135 6.45 -11.51 6.18
N GLY A 136 6.70 -12.80 6.46
CA GLY A 136 7.89 -13.27 7.18
C GLY A 136 9.19 -12.82 6.52
N SER A 137 9.24 -12.77 5.18
CA SER A 137 10.41 -12.25 4.43
C SER A 137 10.78 -10.79 4.73
N LEU A 138 9.87 -10.02 5.34
CA LEU A 138 10.10 -8.64 5.78
C LEU A 138 10.61 -8.56 7.22
N ILE A 139 10.48 -9.61 8.03
CA ILE A 139 10.87 -9.63 9.45
C ILE A 139 12.24 -10.29 9.61
N GLU A 140 12.50 -11.38 8.88
CA GLU A 140 13.69 -12.20 9.03
C GLU A 140 14.82 -11.72 8.10
N ARG A 141 15.60 -10.71 8.54
CA ARG A 141 16.87 -10.34 7.93
C ARG A 141 17.93 -9.98 8.96
#